data_AF-A0A1D9GC24-F1
#
_entry.id   AF-A0A1D9GC24-F1
#
_cell.length_a   1.000
_cell.length_b   1.000
_cell.length_c   1.000
_cell.angle_alpha   90.00
_cell.angle_beta   90.00
_cell.angle_gamma   90.00
#
_symmetry.space_group_name_H-M   'P 1'
#
loop_
_entity.id
_entity.type
_entity.pdbx_description
1 polymer ?
#
loop_
_entity_poly.entity_id
_entity_poly.type
_entity_poly.pdbx_seq_one_letter_code
_entity_poly.pdbx_strand_id
1 'polypeptide(L)'
;MEALTEMEGNQDQQHPQEKRDREIVNRLLQQQPNEYNLAELARLRIRYDSFPGARAIQRDLDLLLQRWQLTEQQLFEKTLTIHQAGKAYRRDNSSGNKDDWT
;
A
#
# COMPACT_ATOMS: atom_id res chain seq x y z
N MET A 1 -24.60 -5.89 -38.43
CA MET A 1 -25.24 -5.37 -37.21
C MET A 1 -24.14 -5.20 -36.19
N GLU A 2 -23.70 -3.96 -36.06
CA GLU A 2 -22.63 -3.51 -35.19
C GLU A 2 -23.13 -3.65 -33.75
N ALA A 3 -22.51 -4.56 -32.99
CA ALA A 3 -22.76 -4.65 -31.57
C ALA A 3 -22.20 -3.37 -30.95
N LEU A 4 -23.11 -2.53 -30.46
CA LEU A 4 -22.83 -1.40 -29.59
C LEU A 4 -22.06 -1.93 -28.37
N THR A 5 -20.73 -1.93 -28.45
CA THR A 5 -19.87 -2.03 -27.28
C THR A 5 -20.16 -0.80 -26.45
N GLU A 6 -20.99 -0.97 -25.43
CA GLU A 6 -21.28 0.04 -24.42
C GLU A 6 -19.94 0.54 -23.89
N MET A 7 -19.62 1.79 -24.21
CA MET A 7 -18.56 2.54 -23.55
C MET A 7 -19.04 2.84 -22.13
N GLU A 8 -19.04 1.84 -21.25
CA GLU A 8 -19.26 2.07 -19.83
C GLU A 8 -18.21 3.06 -19.34
N GLY A 9 -18.69 4.18 -18.81
CA GLY A 9 -17.91 5.36 -18.51
C GLY A 9 -16.69 5.03 -17.65
N ASN A 10 -15.52 5.31 -18.21
CA ASN A 10 -14.23 5.31 -17.54
C ASN A 10 -14.15 6.48 -16.54
N GLN A 11 -15.06 6.53 -15.58
CA GLN A 11 -14.98 7.44 -14.45
C GLN A 11 -14.03 6.82 -13.44
N ASP A 12 -12.94 7.53 -13.12
CA ASP A 12 -12.01 7.13 -12.07
C ASP A 12 -12.80 6.91 -10.77
N GLN A 13 -12.88 5.66 -10.32
CA GLN A 13 -13.58 5.32 -9.10
C GLN A 13 -12.82 5.88 -7.90
N GLN A 14 -13.57 6.38 -6.91
CA GLN A 14 -13.00 6.84 -5.66
C GLN A 14 -12.90 5.66 -4.69
N HIS A 15 -11.69 5.34 -4.22
CA HIS A 15 -11.53 4.27 -3.24
C HIS A 15 -11.98 4.78 -1.84
N PRO A 16 -12.81 4.04 -1.08
CA PRO A 16 -13.32 4.50 0.22
C PRO A 16 -12.24 4.86 1.24
N GLN A 17 -11.06 4.23 1.13
CA GLN A 17 -9.92 4.49 2.04
C GLN A 17 -8.90 5.46 1.45
N GLU A 18 -9.13 6.03 0.27
CA GLU A 18 -8.18 6.88 -0.47
C GLU A 18 -7.65 8.04 0.37
N LYS A 19 -8.51 8.73 1.12
CA LYS A 19 -8.09 9.85 1.96
C LYS A 19 -7.03 9.43 3.00
N ARG A 20 -7.27 8.32 3.70
CA ARG A 20 -6.34 7.81 4.71
C ARG A 20 -5.08 7.24 4.07
N ASP A 21 -5.23 6.54 2.95
CA ASP A 21 -4.09 5.97 2.23
C ASP A 21 -3.19 7.06 1.65
N ARG A 22 -3.76 8.19 1.21
CA ARG A 22 -3.00 9.37 0.79
C ARG A 22 -2.10 9.92 1.90
N GLU A 23 -2.60 9.98 3.13
CA GLU A 23 -1.80 10.42 4.28
C GLU A 23 -0.61 9.48 4.53
N ILE A 24 -0.82 8.17 4.39
CA ILE A 24 0.24 7.16 4.49
C ILE A 24 1.27 7.37 3.38
N VAL A 25 0.84 7.49 2.12
CA VAL A 25 1.73 7.73 0.97
C VAL A 25 2.55 9.00 1.14
N ASN A 26 1.92 10.11 1.56
CA ASN A 26 2.60 11.37 1.79
C ASN A 26 3.69 11.26 2.86
N ARG A 27 3.43 10.49 3.93
CA ARG A 27 4.43 10.17 4.95
C ARG A 27 5.57 9.32 4.37
N LEU A 28 5.26 8.28 3.59
CA LEU A 28 6.28 7.40 2.99
C LEU A 28 7.21 8.18 2.04
N LEU A 29 6.69 9.13 1.27
CA LEU A 29 7.46 9.96 0.35
C LEU A 29 8.54 10.82 1.04
N GLN A 30 8.42 11.03 2.35
CA GLN A 30 9.33 11.82 3.18
C GLN A 30 10.24 10.95 4.06
N GLN A 31 10.08 9.62 4.05
CA GLN A 31 10.78 8.71 4.94
C GLN A 31 11.70 7.74 4.19
N GLN A 32 12.63 7.16 4.95
CA GLN A 32 13.52 6.11 4.46
C GLN A 32 12.83 4.74 4.50
N PRO A 33 13.27 3.78 3.66
CA PRO A 33 12.77 2.41 3.72
C PRO A 33 13.22 1.73 5.03
N ASN A 34 12.25 1.40 5.89
CA ASN A 34 12.42 0.56 7.06
C ASN A 34 11.38 -0.58 7.02
N GLU A 35 11.46 -1.56 7.92
CA GLU A 35 10.58 -2.74 7.90
C GLU A 35 9.09 -2.38 7.86
N TYR A 36 8.66 -1.40 8.67
CA TYR A 36 7.27 -0.93 8.72
C TYR A 36 6.86 -0.20 7.42
N ASN A 37 7.72 0.67 6.90
CA ASN A 37 7.46 1.42 5.67
C ASN A 37 7.40 0.52 4.43
N LEU A 38 8.22 -0.52 4.38
CA LEU A 38 8.16 -1.55 3.33
C LEU A 38 6.84 -2.33 3.41
N ALA A 39 6.41 -2.72 4.62
CA ALA A 39 5.13 -3.38 4.82
C ALA A 39 3.95 -2.51 4.37
N GLU A 40 3.95 -1.22 4.72
CA GLU A 40 2.90 -0.29 4.29
C GLU A 40 2.90 -0.06 2.78
N LEU A 41 4.07 0.08 2.14
CA LEU A 41 4.14 0.18 0.68
C LEU A 41 3.57 -1.06 -0.01
N ALA A 42 3.93 -2.27 0.46
CA ALA A 42 3.42 -3.52 -0.11
C ALA A 42 1.90 -3.65 0.08
N ARG A 43 1.39 -3.34 1.27
CA ARG A 43 -0.04 -3.35 1.57
C ARG A 43 -0.82 -2.42 0.63
N LEU A 44 -0.30 -1.21 0.38
CA LEU A 44 -0.95 -0.25 -0.52
C LEU A 44 -0.86 -0.68 -1.98
N ARG A 45 0.27 -1.26 -2.42
CA ARG A 45 0.40 -1.84 -3.77
C ARG A 45 -0.66 -2.90 -4.02
N ILE A 46 -0.83 -3.86 -3.09
CA ILE A 46 -1.86 -4.91 -3.20
C ILE A 46 -3.27 -4.31 -3.22
N ARG A 47 -3.54 -3.31 -2.37
CA ARG A 47 -4.86 -2.66 -2.28
C ARG A 47 -5.30 -1.97 -3.57
N TYR A 48 -4.38 -1.27 -4.22
CA TYR A 48 -4.67 -0.50 -5.43
C TYR A 48 -4.35 -1.26 -6.72
N ASP A 49 -3.94 -2.53 -6.61
CA ASP A 49 -3.68 -3.37 -7.77
C ASP A 49 -4.96 -3.52 -8.62
N SER A 50 -4.82 -3.24 -9.92
CA SER A 50 -5.92 -3.27 -10.89
C SER A 50 -7.16 -2.44 -10.51
N PHE A 51 -7.06 -1.51 -9.56
CA PHE A 51 -8.18 -0.68 -9.15
C PHE A 51 -8.50 0.37 -10.23
N PRO A 52 -9.76 0.47 -10.70
CA PRO A 52 -10.16 1.40 -11.75
C PRO A 52 -10.33 2.83 -11.19
N GLY A 53 -9.24 3.46 -10.74
CA GLY A 53 -9.22 4.80 -10.15
C GLY A 53 -7.98 5.09 -9.31
N ALA A 54 -8.02 6.14 -8.48
CA ALA A 54 -6.92 6.52 -7.58
C ALA A 54 -5.53 6.63 -8.26
N ARG A 55 -5.49 7.08 -9.53
CA ARG A 55 -4.28 7.12 -10.37
C ARG A 55 -3.10 7.86 -9.71
N ALA A 56 -3.40 8.90 -8.94
CA ALA A 56 -2.38 9.66 -8.23
C ALA A 56 -1.74 8.85 -7.08
N ILE A 57 -2.47 7.96 -6.40
CA ILE A 57 -1.86 7.05 -5.43
C ILE A 57 -0.96 6.06 -6.15
N GLN A 58 -1.46 5.43 -7.23
CA GLN A 58 -0.68 4.45 -7.99
C GLN A 58 0.67 5.02 -8.46
N ARG A 59 0.66 6.24 -9.04
CA ARG A 59 1.89 6.95 -9.46
C ARG A 59 2.86 7.20 -8.30
N ASP A 60 2.36 7.58 -7.13
CA ASP A 60 3.22 7.82 -5.97
C ASP A 60 3.80 6.52 -5.39
N LEU A 61 3.06 5.41 -5.46
CA LEU A 61 3.59 4.08 -5.09
C LEU A 61 4.71 3.65 -6.05
N ASP A 62 4.56 3.91 -7.36
CA ASP A 62 5.62 3.66 -8.34
C ASP A 62 6.85 4.54 -8.09
N LEU A 63 6.64 5.82 -7.74
CA LEU A 63 7.72 6.74 -7.36
C LEU A 63 8.47 6.26 -6.12
N LEU A 64 7.77 5.71 -5.13
CA LEU A 64 8.38 5.14 -3.93
C LEU A 64 9.28 3.94 -4.27
N LEU A 65 8.82 3.03 -5.13
CA LEU A 65 9.64 1.92 -5.62
C LEU A 65 10.92 2.41 -6.30
N GLN A 66 10.81 3.42 -7.18
CA GLN A 66 11.96 4.02 -7.85
C GLN A 66 12.94 4.68 -6.86
N ARG A 67 12.43 5.51 -5.93
CA ARG A 67 13.26 6.20 -4.93
C ARG A 67 13.99 5.24 -4.00
N TRP A 68 13.34 4.14 -3.64
CA TRP A 68 13.93 3.12 -2.78
C TRP A 68 14.69 2.04 -3.55
N GLN A 69 14.78 2.17 -4.88
CA GLN A 69 15.51 1.27 -5.78
C GLN A 69 15.04 -0.19 -5.64
N LEU A 70 13.73 -0.38 -5.60
CA LEU A 70 13.09 -1.69 -5.47
C LEU A 70 12.23 -1.99 -6.69
N THR A 71 12.26 -3.25 -7.12
CA THR A 71 11.15 -3.80 -7.92
C THR A 71 10.01 -4.21 -7.00
N GLU A 72 8.82 -4.36 -7.56
CA GLU A 72 7.68 -4.88 -6.80
C GLU A 72 7.93 -6.29 -6.26
N GLN A 73 8.56 -7.16 -7.06
CA GLN A 73 8.95 -8.50 -6.60
C GLN A 73 9.88 -8.43 -5.38
N GLN A 74 10.91 -7.59 -5.43
CA GLN A 74 11.85 -7.41 -4.31
C GLN A 74 11.15 -6.84 -3.07
N LEU A 75 10.21 -5.92 -3.26
CA LEU A 75 9.38 -5.40 -2.17
C LEU A 75 8.60 -6.54 -1.50
N PHE A 76 7.90 -7.36 -2.28
CA PHE A 76 7.10 -8.46 -1.74
C PHE A 76 7.96 -9.53 -1.05
N GLU A 77 9.08 -9.94 -1.64
CA GLU A 77 10.03 -10.86 -1.02
C GLU A 77 10.52 -10.34 0.35
N LYS A 78 10.93 -9.07 0.42
CA LYS A 78 11.35 -8.43 1.67
C LYS A 78 10.22 -8.42 2.71
N THR A 79 9.02 -8.03 2.31
CA THR A 79 7.88 -7.98 3.24
C THR A 79 7.45 -9.36 3.74
N LEU A 80 7.56 -10.40 2.91
CA LEU A 80 7.31 -11.78 3.35
C LEU A 80 8.26 -12.17 4.48
N THR A 81 9.56 -11.88 4.33
CA THR A 81 10.55 -12.11 5.40
C THR A 81 10.23 -11.33 6.67
N ILE A 82 9.83 -10.05 6.54
CA ILE A 82 9.45 -9.20 7.69
C ILE A 82 8.25 -9.79 8.45
N HIS A 83 7.23 -10.27 7.72
CA HIS A 83 6.05 -10.90 8.31
C HIS A 83 6.37 -12.25 8.97
N GLN A 84 7.20 -13.07 8.34
CA GLN A 84 7.69 -14.33 8.93
C GLN A 84 8.47 -14.09 10.22
N ALA A 85 9.28 -13.02 10.27
CA ALA A 85 10.00 -12.62 11.47
C ALA A 85 9.10 -11.95 12.52
N GLY A 86 7.83 -11.66 12.19
CA GLY A 86 6.86 -10.98 13.04
C GLY A 86 7.24 -9.55 13.38
N LYS A 87 7.98 -8.83 12.52
CA LYS A 87 8.57 -7.51 12.82
C LYS A 87 7.78 -6.31 12.27
N ALA A 88 6.91 -6.51 11.28
CA ALA A 88 6.21 -5.42 10.59
C ALA A 88 5.47 -4.44 11.52
N TYR A 89 4.85 -4.96 12.60
CA TYR A 89 3.99 -4.19 13.50
C TYR A 89 4.37 -4.36 14.98
N ARG A 90 5.60 -4.78 15.30
CA ARG A 90 6.04 -4.83 16.70
C ARG A 90 6.00 -3.43 17.28
N ARG A 91 5.01 -3.18 18.14
CA ARG A 91 5.16 -2.15 19.17
C ARG A 91 6.29 -2.63 20.08
N ASP A 92 7.20 -1.75 20.43
CA ASP A 92 8.10 -1.98 21.55
C ASP A 92 7.22 -2.40 22.74
N ASN A 93 7.37 -3.65 23.21
CA ASN A 93 6.55 -4.27 24.25
C ASN A 93 6.85 -3.67 25.65
N SER A 94 7.05 -2.36 25.74
CA SER A 94 7.27 -1.62 26.98
C SER A 94 5.98 -1.05 27.58
N SER A 95 4.81 -1.31 26.99
CA SER A 95 3.53 -1.02 27.63
C SER A 95 2.55 -2.16 27.41
N GLY A 96 2.43 -3.00 28.46
CA GLY A 96 1.44 -4.04 28.54
C GLY A 96 0.04 -3.46 28.32
N ASN A 97 -0.63 -3.92 27.27
CA ASN A 97 -2.07 -3.83 27.19
C ASN A 97 -2.60 -5.24 26.95
N LYS A 98 -3.35 -5.70 27.93
CA LYS A 98 -4.04 -6.98 27.96
C LYS A 98 -5.21 -6.85 27.00
N ASP A 99 -5.36 -7.78 26.05
CA ASP A 99 -6.54 -7.82 25.19
C ASP A 99 -7.77 -8.10 26.07
N ASP A 100 -8.55 -7.05 26.35
CA ASP A 100 -9.81 -7.11 27.10
C ASP A 100 -10.95 -7.56 26.19
N TRP A 101 -10.90 -8.81 25.73
CA TRP A 101 -12.05 -9.46 25.12
C TRP A 101 -12.60 -10.50 26.12
N THR A 102 -13.44 -10.02 27.04
CA THR A 102 -14.37 -10.79 27.89
C THR A 102 -15.77 -10.23 27.74
#